data_AF-A0A4U3M9D5-F1
#
_entry.id   AF-A0A4U3M9D5-F1
#
_cell.length_a   1.000
_cell.length_b   1.000
_cell.length_c   1.000
_cell.angle_alpha   90.00
_cell.angle_beta   90.00
_cell.angle_gamma   90.00
#
_symmetry.space_group_name_H-M   'P 1'
#
loop_
_entity.id
_entity.type
_entity.pdbx_description
1 polymer ?
#
loop_
_entity_poly.entity_id
_entity_poly.type
_entity_poly.pdbx_seq_one_letter_code
_entity_poly.pdbx_strand_id
1 'polypeptide(L)'
;MPRVLTRTPLARVDTSHQRILALLTEKKLLDDRLARDTKRRAKVVEELHEIALREGTRDSKGGQRVVLPEELSNLPGAPSGYRRSRSVSTRLNEADVLRLARRKGLTNRIVKTREVEVIDPDELWVALQEGAITRQDIDACMDRDYTYSIRGL
;
A
#
# COMPACT_ATOMS: atom_id res chain seq x y z
N MET A 1 60.78 -23.49 -35.37
CA MET A 1 59.31 -23.67 -35.26
C MET A 1 58.87 -23.30 -33.85
N PRO A 2 58.52 -22.03 -33.55
CA PRO A 2 58.02 -21.68 -32.22
C PRO A 2 56.49 -21.84 -32.16
N ARG A 3 56.03 -22.60 -31.16
CA ARG A 3 54.60 -22.80 -30.81
C ARG A 3 53.98 -21.47 -30.37
N VAL A 4 52.95 -21.03 -31.09
CA VAL A 4 52.08 -19.93 -30.67
C VAL A 4 51.15 -20.44 -29.57
N LEU A 5 51.35 -19.98 -28.34
CA LEU A 5 50.41 -20.17 -27.23
C LEU A 5 49.20 -19.28 -27.48
N THR A 6 48.11 -19.87 -27.96
CA THR A 6 46.80 -19.21 -28.01
C THR A 6 46.31 -18.98 -26.58
N ARG A 7 46.36 -17.73 -26.13
CA ARG A 7 45.71 -17.30 -24.88
C ARG A 7 44.20 -17.48 -25.05
N THR A 8 43.64 -18.43 -24.34
CA THR A 8 42.19 -18.60 -24.17
C THR A 8 41.63 -17.34 -23.50
N PRO A 9 40.60 -16.69 -24.07
CA PRO A 9 39.98 -15.54 -23.41
C PRO A 9 39.27 -16.00 -22.15
N LEU A 10 39.70 -15.48 -20.99
CA LEU A 10 39.02 -15.66 -19.71
C LEU A 10 37.59 -15.15 -19.85
N ALA A 11 36.64 -16.02 -19.52
CA ALA A 11 35.22 -15.82 -19.69
C ALA A 11 34.75 -14.53 -18.98
N ARG A 12 34.00 -13.69 -19.70
CA ARG A 12 33.26 -12.54 -19.16
C ARG A 12 32.08 -13.01 -18.31
N VAL A 13 32.37 -13.68 -17.20
CA VAL A 13 31.35 -14.19 -16.28
C VAL A 13 31.09 -13.12 -15.21
N ASP A 14 29.80 -12.79 -15.04
CA ASP A 14 29.16 -12.35 -13.80
C ASP A 14 29.17 -10.89 -13.30
N THR A 15 29.50 -9.87 -14.09
CA THR A 15 29.28 -8.48 -13.62
C THR A 15 27.79 -8.16 -13.38
N SER A 16 26.90 -8.69 -14.23
CA SER A 16 25.45 -8.47 -14.13
C SER A 16 24.81 -9.24 -12.97
N HIS A 17 25.17 -10.52 -12.78
CA HIS A 17 24.67 -11.33 -11.67
C HIS A 17 25.19 -10.84 -10.31
N GLN A 18 26.47 -10.46 -10.21
CA GLN A 18 27.02 -9.86 -8.98
C GLN A 18 26.32 -8.54 -8.64
N ARG A 19 26.00 -7.72 -9.65
CA ARG A 19 25.25 -6.48 -9.45
C ARG A 19 23.81 -6.72 -8.99
N ILE A 20 23.12 -7.71 -9.55
CA ILE A 20 21.77 -8.09 -9.11
C ILE A 20 21.79 -8.57 -7.65
N LEU A 21 22.75 -9.42 -7.28
CA LEU A 21 22.91 -9.89 -5.90
C LEU A 21 23.21 -8.74 -4.93
N ALA A 22 24.05 -7.79 -5.32
CA ALA A 22 24.35 -6.61 -4.52
C ALA A 22 23.08 -5.76 -4.29
N LEU A 23 22.29 -5.50 -5.34
CA LEU A 23 21.05 -4.72 -5.25
C LEU A 23 19.97 -5.42 -4.43
N LEU A 24 19.82 -6.74 -4.57
CA LEU A 24 18.87 -7.51 -3.75
C LEU A 24 19.27 -7.51 -2.27
N THR A 25 20.57 -7.59 -2.00
CA THR A 25 21.11 -7.52 -0.63
C THR A 25 20.87 -6.13 -0.04
N GLU A 26 21.15 -5.07 -0.79
CA GLU A 26 20.90 -3.69 -0.39
C GLU A 26 19.41 -3.46 -0.13
N LYS A 27 18.53 -3.89 -1.03
CA LYS A 27 17.08 -3.82 -0.85
C LYS A 27 16.63 -4.48 0.46
N LYS A 28 17.09 -5.71 0.73
CA LYS A 28 16.74 -6.43 1.95
C LYS A 28 17.20 -5.67 3.21
N LEU A 29 18.41 -5.12 3.19
CA LEU A 29 18.93 -4.32 4.30
C LEU A 29 18.11 -3.05 4.54
N LEU A 30 17.63 -2.40 3.47
CA LEU A 30 16.74 -1.24 3.58
C LEU A 30 15.37 -1.64 4.13
N ASP A 31 14.79 -2.74 3.66
CA ASP A 31 13.51 -3.27 4.16
C ASP A 31 13.61 -3.59 5.67
N ASP A 32 14.71 -4.24 6.10
CA ASP A 32 14.96 -4.56 7.52
C ASP A 32 15.19 -3.31 8.39
N ARG A 33 15.84 -2.26 7.85
CA ARG A 33 15.98 -0.98 8.54
C ARG A 33 14.63 -0.29 8.67
N LEU A 34 13.85 -0.21 7.60
CA LEU A 34 12.52 0.39 7.60
C LEU A 34 11.59 -0.30 8.60
N ALA A 35 11.62 -1.64 8.66
CA ALA A 35 10.85 -2.41 9.64
C ALA A 35 11.25 -2.07 11.08
N ARG A 36 12.56 -1.98 11.36
CA ARG A 36 13.08 -1.60 12.69
C ARG A 36 12.69 -0.16 13.07
N ASP A 37 12.86 0.78 12.15
CA ASP A 37 12.53 2.19 12.39
C ASP A 37 11.02 2.39 12.57
N THR A 38 10.20 1.66 11.81
CA THR A 38 8.75 1.64 11.98
C THR A 38 8.35 1.13 13.36
N LYS A 39 8.97 0.04 13.83
CA LYS A 39 8.73 -0.51 15.17
C LYS A 39 9.18 0.47 16.26
N ARG A 40 10.36 1.09 16.10
CA ARG A 40 10.88 2.08 17.05
C ARG A 40 9.97 3.30 17.11
N ARG A 41 9.53 3.82 15.96
CA ARG A 41 8.58 4.93 15.88
C ARG A 41 7.27 4.60 16.58
N ALA A 42 6.72 3.40 16.36
CA ALA A 42 5.48 2.97 17.02
C ALA A 42 5.62 3.00 18.55
N LYS A 43 6.74 2.51 19.09
CA LYS A 43 7.02 2.55 20.52
C LYS A 43 7.10 3.98 21.07
N VAL A 44 7.81 4.87 20.37
CA VAL A 44 7.90 6.29 20.78
C VAL A 44 6.52 6.96 20.79
N VAL A 45 5.69 6.68 19.78
CA VAL A 45 4.31 7.22 19.72
C VAL A 45 3.45 6.69 20.87
N GLU A 46 3.61 5.41 21.24
CA GLU A 46 2.92 4.81 22.38
C GLU A 46 3.33 5.46 23.71
N GLU A 47 4.63 5.64 23.94
CA GLU A 47 5.15 6.35 25.12
C GLU A 47 4.62 7.80 25.19
N LEU A 48 4.59 8.52 24.07
CA LEU A 48 3.99 9.86 24.00
C LEU A 48 2.48 9.84 24.30
N HIS A 49 1.75 8.83 23.86
CA HIS A 49 0.33 8.68 24.21
C HIS A 49 0.13 8.48 25.71
N GLU A 50 0.97 7.69 26.36
CA GLU A 50 0.93 7.48 27.81
C GLU A 50 1.28 8.75 28.59
N ILE A 51 2.22 9.55 28.10
CA ILE A 51 2.55 10.86 28.70
C ILE A 51 1.35 11.82 28.53
N ALA A 52 0.76 11.93 27.34
CA ALA A 52 -0.44 12.75 27.14
C ALA A 52 -1.63 12.29 28.00
N LEU A 53 -1.73 10.99 28.30
CA LEU A 53 -2.75 10.46 29.20
C LEU A 53 -2.57 10.93 30.65
N ARG A 54 -1.33 11.00 31.12
CA ARG A 54 -0.99 11.34 32.51
C ARG A 54 -0.91 12.85 32.74
N GLU A 55 -0.30 13.56 31.81
CA GLU A 55 0.14 14.96 31.99
C GLU A 55 -0.61 15.94 31.08
N GLY A 56 -1.34 15.44 30.08
CA GLY A 56 -2.03 16.28 29.11
C GLY A 56 -3.27 16.96 29.66
N THR A 57 -3.47 18.23 29.29
CA THR A 57 -4.71 18.96 29.58
C THR A 57 -5.84 18.41 28.72
N ARG A 58 -6.96 18.04 29.36
CA ARG A 58 -8.14 17.49 28.67
C ARG A 58 -8.98 18.61 28.06
N ASP A 59 -9.35 18.46 26.79
CA ASP A 59 -10.28 19.37 26.12
C ASP A 59 -11.74 18.95 26.31
N SER A 60 -12.68 19.83 25.93
CA SER A 60 -14.13 19.58 26.02
C SER A 60 -14.63 18.42 25.14
N LYS A 61 -13.81 17.95 24.20
CA LYS A 61 -14.09 16.81 23.31
C LYS A 61 -13.39 15.51 23.77
N GLY A 62 -12.74 15.53 24.94
CA GLY A 62 -12.04 14.39 25.50
C GLY A 62 -10.67 14.08 24.88
N GLY A 63 -10.14 14.95 24.04
CA GLY A 63 -8.75 14.91 23.60
C GLY A 63 -7.81 15.38 24.72
N GLN A 64 -6.54 14.97 24.64
CA GLN A 64 -5.51 15.40 25.58
C GLN A 64 -4.39 16.13 24.83
N ARG A 65 -4.01 17.29 25.34
CA ARG A 65 -2.99 18.15 24.74
C ARG A 65 -1.80 18.28 25.69
N VAL A 66 -0.60 18.13 25.15
CA VAL A 66 0.66 18.42 25.86
C VAL A 66 1.35 19.55 25.11
N VAL A 67 1.68 20.62 25.81
CA VAL A 67 2.49 21.73 25.29
C VAL A 67 3.95 21.42 25.57
N LEU A 68 4.81 21.54 24.56
CA LEU A 68 6.24 21.30 24.74
C LEU A 68 6.93 22.58 25.25
N PRO A 69 7.98 22.46 26.06
CA PRO A 69 8.83 23.59 26.45
C PRO A 69 9.39 24.35 25.22
N GLU A 70 9.65 25.65 25.38
CA GLU A 70 10.15 26.53 24.31
C GLU A 70 11.44 26.00 23.65
N GLU A 71 12.32 25.38 24.44
CA GLU A 71 13.59 24.81 23.96
C GLU A 71 13.41 23.74 22.86
N LEU A 72 12.31 22.99 22.88
CA LEU A 72 12.00 21.96 21.87
C LEU A 72 11.24 22.50 20.66
N SER A 73 10.61 23.68 20.80
CA SER A 73 9.86 24.32 19.71
C SER A 73 10.71 25.27 18.86
N ASN A 74 11.94 25.54 19.29
CA ASN A 74 12.94 26.32 18.53
C ASN A 74 13.69 25.51 17.45
N LEU A 75 13.45 24.20 17.36
CA LEU A 75 13.98 23.37 16.27
C LEU A 75 13.21 23.65 14.96
N PRO A 76 13.88 23.72 13.80
CA PRO A 76 13.21 23.98 12.53
C PRO A 76 12.12 22.93 12.23
N GLY A 77 10.87 23.38 12.18
CA GLY A 77 9.72 22.50 11.93
C GLY A 77 9.28 21.66 13.14
N ALA A 78 9.81 21.92 14.34
CA ALA A 78 9.35 21.24 15.54
C ALA A 78 7.98 21.78 16.00
N PRO A 79 7.04 20.89 16.33
CA PRO A 79 5.73 21.30 16.78
C PRO A 79 5.83 21.90 18.19
N SER A 80 5.01 22.91 18.48
CA SER A 80 4.92 23.53 19.82
C SER A 80 4.24 22.64 20.88
N GLY A 81 3.88 21.42 20.51
CA GLY A 81 3.06 20.51 21.31
C GLY A 81 2.53 19.34 20.49
N TYR A 82 1.92 18.38 21.17
CA TYR A 82 1.24 17.27 20.51
C TYR A 82 -0.11 16.99 21.15
N ARG A 83 -1.02 16.40 20.37
CA ARG A 83 -2.39 16.11 20.80
C ARG A 83 -2.69 14.64 20.59
N ARG A 84 -3.16 13.99 21.64
CA ARG A 84 -3.79 12.68 21.57
C ARG A 84 -5.27 12.86 21.22
N SER A 85 -5.65 12.44 20.02
CA SER A 85 -7.04 12.39 19.58
C SER A 85 -7.48 10.95 19.34
N ARG A 86 -8.64 10.56 19.87
CA ARG A 86 -9.25 9.28 19.54
C ARG A 86 -9.98 9.41 18.20
N SER A 87 -9.46 8.78 17.16
CA SER A 87 -10.23 8.56 15.94
C SER A 87 -10.97 7.23 16.07
N VAL A 88 -12.28 7.24 15.87
CA VAL A 88 -13.09 6.01 15.77
C VAL A 88 -13.50 5.88 14.32
N SER A 89 -12.86 4.94 13.61
CA SER A 89 -13.28 4.53 12.28
C SER A 89 -14.47 3.58 12.45
N THR A 90 -15.70 4.11 12.39
CA THR A 90 -16.90 3.27 12.35
C THR A 90 -17.10 2.78 10.93
N ARG A 91 -16.84 1.49 10.69
CA ARG A 91 -17.23 0.82 9.44
C ARG A 91 -18.53 0.06 9.66
N LEU A 92 -19.40 0.11 8.66
CA LEU A 92 -20.61 -0.69 8.65
C LEU A 92 -20.21 -2.16 8.46
N ASN A 93 -20.60 -3.06 9.36
CA ASN A 93 -20.47 -4.49 9.10
C ASN A 93 -21.63 -4.93 8.20
N GLU A 94 -21.36 -5.04 6.91
CA GLU A 94 -22.36 -5.37 5.89
C GLU A 94 -23.11 -6.67 6.20
N ALA A 95 -22.42 -7.69 6.73
CA ALA A 95 -23.04 -8.96 7.11
C ALA A 95 -24.03 -8.80 8.28
N ASP A 96 -23.70 -7.97 9.28
CA ASP A 96 -24.59 -7.68 10.40
C ASP A 96 -25.80 -6.87 9.98
N VAL A 97 -25.59 -5.90 9.08
CA VAL A 97 -26.68 -5.09 8.52
C VAL A 97 -27.59 -5.95 7.66
N LEU A 98 -27.06 -6.87 6.87
CA LEU A 98 -27.86 -7.81 6.08
C LEU A 98 -28.68 -8.75 6.98
N ARG A 99 -28.07 -9.27 8.05
CA ARG A 99 -28.79 -10.09 9.06
C ARG A 99 -29.90 -9.31 9.76
N LEU A 100 -29.62 -8.07 10.16
CA LEU A 100 -30.59 -7.17 10.77
C LEU A 100 -31.74 -6.86 9.81
N ALA A 101 -31.42 -6.55 8.54
CA ALA A 101 -32.39 -6.24 7.50
C ALA A 101 -33.31 -7.43 7.22
N ARG A 102 -32.77 -8.65 7.10
CA ARG A 102 -33.55 -9.88 6.95
C ARG A 102 -34.46 -10.13 8.15
N ARG A 103 -33.93 -10.05 9.37
CA ARG A 103 -34.70 -10.25 10.62
C ARG A 103 -35.85 -9.25 10.78
N LYS A 104 -35.69 -8.02 10.28
CA LYS A 104 -36.69 -6.94 10.37
C LYS A 104 -37.56 -6.80 9.12
N GLY A 105 -37.38 -7.64 8.10
CA GLY A 105 -38.11 -7.54 6.83
C GLY A 105 -37.81 -6.26 6.04
N LEU A 106 -36.65 -5.62 6.27
CA LEU A 106 -36.25 -4.35 5.67
C LEU A 106 -35.25 -4.52 4.52
N THR A 107 -35.02 -5.76 4.06
CA THR A 107 -34.04 -6.07 3.01
C THR A 107 -34.23 -5.21 1.76
N ASN A 108 -35.46 -5.07 1.28
CA ASN A 108 -35.79 -4.31 0.06
C ASN A 108 -35.59 -2.79 0.21
N ARG A 109 -35.49 -2.28 1.45
CA ARG A 109 -35.23 -0.85 1.73
C ARG A 109 -33.75 -0.56 1.93
N ILE A 110 -32.99 -1.52 2.47
CA ILE A 110 -31.60 -1.35 2.88
C ILE A 110 -30.63 -1.84 1.80
N VAL A 111 -30.96 -2.95 1.14
CA VAL A 111 -30.15 -3.54 0.08
C VAL A 111 -30.75 -3.13 -1.26
N LYS A 112 -30.06 -2.27 -1.99
CA LYS A 112 -30.40 -1.95 -3.37
C LYS A 112 -29.56 -2.84 -4.28
N THR A 113 -30.20 -3.75 -5.00
CA THR A 113 -29.55 -4.40 -6.14
C THR A 113 -29.40 -3.34 -7.22
N ARG A 114 -28.19 -2.83 -7.43
CA ARG A 114 -27.87 -2.11 -8.66
C ARG A 114 -27.54 -3.16 -9.70
N GLU A 115 -28.30 -3.20 -10.78
CA GLU A 115 -27.85 -3.85 -12.01
C GLU A 115 -26.62 -3.07 -12.47
N VAL A 116 -25.46 -3.70 -12.32
CA VAL A 116 -24.23 -3.20 -12.93
C VAL A 116 -24.21 -3.85 -14.30
N GLU A 117 -24.24 -3.05 -15.35
CA GLU A 117 -23.93 -3.55 -16.69
C GLU A 117 -22.47 -4.01 -16.66
N VAL A 118 -22.28 -5.33 -16.67
CA VAL A 118 -20.97 -5.96 -16.74
C VAL A 118 -20.73 -6.33 -18.20
N ILE A 119 -19.60 -5.91 -18.75
CA ILE A 119 -19.17 -6.36 -20.07
C ILE A 119 -18.94 -7.87 -20.00
N ASP A 120 -19.67 -8.63 -20.80
CA ASP A 120 -19.42 -10.05 -20.98
C ASP A 120 -18.26 -10.22 -21.99
N PRO A 121 -17.09 -10.72 -21.53
CA PRO A 121 -15.94 -10.88 -22.41
C PRO A 121 -16.18 -11.93 -23.51
N ASP A 122 -17.01 -12.94 -23.26
CA ASP A 122 -17.22 -14.04 -24.20
C ASP A 122 -18.10 -13.56 -25.36
N GLU A 123 -19.17 -12.83 -25.07
CA GLU A 123 -20.01 -12.18 -26.08
C GLU A 123 -19.24 -11.13 -26.90
N LEU A 124 -18.28 -10.43 -26.28
CA LEU A 124 -17.38 -9.52 -27.00
C LEU A 124 -16.53 -10.27 -28.04
N TRP A 125 -16.07 -11.49 -27.74
CA TRP A 125 -15.32 -12.32 -28.69
C TRP A 125 -16.21 -12.92 -29.78
N VAL A 126 -17.46 -13.28 -29.46
CA VAL A 126 -18.45 -13.74 -30.46
C VAL A 126 -18.73 -12.61 -31.45
N ALA A 127 -18.96 -11.39 -30.97
CA ALA A 127 -19.18 -10.21 -31.82
C ALA A 127 -17.99 -9.92 -32.77
N LEU A 128 -16.76 -10.22 -32.33
CA LEU A 128 -15.57 -10.12 -33.18
C LEU A 128 -15.56 -11.20 -34.28
N GLN A 129 -15.93 -12.44 -33.94
CA GLN A 129 -15.96 -13.56 -34.91
C GLN A 129 -17.08 -13.39 -35.95
N GLU A 130 -18.22 -12.84 -35.54
CA GLU A 130 -19.34 -12.50 -36.42
C GLU A 130 -19.08 -11.26 -37.28
N GLY A 131 -17.99 -10.52 -37.00
CA GLY A 131 -17.63 -9.30 -37.71
C GLY A 131 -18.48 -8.09 -37.34
N ALA A 132 -19.26 -8.16 -36.26
CA ALA A 132 -20.06 -7.06 -35.73
C ALA A 132 -19.20 -5.94 -35.12
N ILE A 133 -18.01 -6.30 -34.62
CA ILE A 133 -16.95 -5.38 -34.18
C ILE A 133 -15.62 -5.81 -34.76
N THR A 134 -14.72 -4.85 -34.98
CA THR A 134 -13.38 -5.13 -35.52
C THR A 134 -12.34 -5.26 -34.42
N ARG A 135 -11.18 -5.82 -34.77
CA ARG A 135 -10.04 -5.89 -33.84
C ARG A 135 -9.57 -4.50 -33.40
N GLN A 136 -9.68 -3.52 -34.29
CA GLN A 136 -9.30 -2.14 -34.03
C GLN A 136 -10.22 -1.47 -33.00
N ASP A 137 -11.52 -1.80 -33.02
CA ASP A 137 -12.49 -1.29 -32.03
C ASP A 137 -12.18 -1.80 -30.62
N ILE A 138 -11.82 -3.09 -30.50
CA ILE A 138 -11.39 -3.68 -29.23
C ILE A 138 -10.10 -3.04 -28.74
N ASP A 139 -9.10 -2.90 -29.61
CA ASP A 139 -7.81 -2.30 -29.23
C ASP A 139 -7.94 -0.84 -28.82
N ALA A 140 -8.88 -0.08 -29.39
CA ALA A 140 -9.17 1.30 -29.01
C ALA A 140 -9.81 1.43 -27.61
N CYS A 141 -10.40 0.36 -27.08
CA CYS A 141 -11.06 0.33 -25.78
C CYS A 141 -10.17 -0.24 -24.66
N MET A 142 -8.93 -0.64 -24.96
CA MET A 142 -8.02 -1.21 -23.97
C MET A 142 -7.02 -0.17 -23.46
N ASP A 143 -7.17 0.22 -22.19
CA ASP A 143 -6.13 0.95 -21.46
C ASP A 143 -5.01 -0.01 -21.04
N ARG A 144 -3.76 0.34 -21.38
CA ARG A 144 -2.57 -0.47 -21.05
C ARG A 144 -1.80 0.15 -19.89
N ASP A 145 -2.03 -0.37 -18.70
CA ASP A 145 -1.21 -0.06 -17.52
C ASP A 145 -0.07 -1.06 -17.35
N TYR A 146 1.17 -0.59 -17.51
CA TYR A 146 2.37 -1.40 -17.30
C TYR A 146 2.80 -1.34 -15.83
N THR A 147 2.48 -2.38 -15.06
CA THR A 147 2.98 -2.53 -13.70
C THR A 147 4.10 -3.57 -13.67
N TYR A 148 5.33 -3.13 -13.43
CA TYR A 148 6.48 -4.01 -13.26
C TYR A 148 6.60 -4.44 -11.79
N SER A 149 6.36 -5.71 -11.50
CA SER A 149 6.58 -6.30 -10.17
C SER A 149 7.75 -7.29 -10.20
N ILE A 150 8.77 -7.06 -9.36
CA ILE A 150 9.85 -8.04 -9.14
C ILE A 150 9.41 -8.96 -8.01
N ARG A 151 9.07 -10.20 -8.34
CA ARG A 151 8.78 -11.27 -7.37
C ARG A 151 10.03 -12.14 -7.24
N GLY A 152 10.56 -12.26 -6.02
CA GLY A 152 11.62 -13.23 -5.74
C GLY A 152 11.05 -14.65 -5.84
N LEU A 153 11.81 -15.56 -6.47
CA LEU A 153 11.57 -17.01 -6.40
C LEU A 153 12.00 -17.53 -5.02
#